data_AF-A0A3P8PB67-F1
#
_entry.id   AF-A0A3P8PB67-F1
#
_cell.length_a   1.000
_cell.length_b   1.000
_cell.length_c   1.000
_cell.angle_alpha   90.00
_cell.angle_beta   90.00
_cell.angle_gamma   90.00
#
_symmetry.space_group_name_H-M   'P 1'
#
loop_
_entity.id
_entity.type
_entity.pdbx_description
1 polymer ?
#
loop_
_entity_poly.entity_id
_entity_poly.type
_entity_poly.pdbx_seq_one_letter_code
_entity_poly.pdbx_strand_id
1 'polypeptide(L)'
;MASKNDPFQFQEFDEAGDLLEANRDATTISIDDEDVKPKQSTATGFSTEADTEDPLANDDQAELLSGQKKSPSFWSFEYYQRFFDIETHHVKERIIGSMMPWPRKNFINVYLRRNPDLYGPFWICTTLVFATAISGNISNFLAHQGDRDYKYTPEFRKVTIAATIIFSYAWLVPLAVWGFLLWRNNKMVNLVSYAFMEIVCVYGYSLSIYIPAVVLWILPFNWLSWCTIVVALCLSGSVLVLTFWPAVRDDHPRVMIAFLSVIVLLNILLAVGCKTYFFTIPGNKTVKPTNSTT
;
A
#
# COMPACT_ATOMS: atom_id res chain seq x y z
N MET A 1 39.00 54.38 4.66
CA MET A 1 39.24 53.57 5.88
C MET A 1 37.89 53.30 6.51
N ALA A 2 37.33 52.11 6.28
CA ALA A 2 35.96 51.76 6.64
C ALA A 2 35.95 50.89 7.90
N SER A 3 35.08 51.30 8.83
CA SER A 3 34.73 50.68 10.11
C SER A 3 34.41 49.19 9.99
N LYS A 4 35.04 48.35 10.82
CA LYS A 4 34.64 46.96 11.09
C LYS A 4 34.05 46.89 12.49
N ASN A 5 32.77 47.22 12.62
CA ASN A 5 31.95 46.78 13.75
C ASN A 5 31.18 45.56 13.25
N ASP A 6 31.62 44.37 13.67
CA ASP A 6 30.94 43.11 13.41
C ASP A 6 30.00 42.82 14.59
N PRO A 7 28.66 42.73 14.40
CA PRO A 7 27.70 42.63 15.50
C PRO A 7 27.49 41.19 16.02
N PHE A 8 28.37 40.26 15.68
CA PHE A 8 28.25 38.84 16.04
C PHE A 8 29.48 38.33 16.80
N GLN A 9 29.87 39.03 17.86
CA GLN A 9 30.68 38.39 18.92
C GLN A 9 29.77 37.47 19.74
N PHE A 10 30.09 36.18 19.71
CA PHE A 10 29.45 35.16 20.52
C PHE A 10 29.90 35.32 21.97
N GLN A 11 28.98 35.76 22.82
CA GLN A 11 29.13 35.82 24.27
C GLN A 11 28.93 34.41 24.84
N GLU A 12 30.07 33.77 25.11
CA GLU A 12 30.40 32.97 26.30
C GLU A 12 29.49 31.80 26.73
N PHE A 13 30.14 30.62 26.75
CA PHE A 13 29.74 29.33 27.31
C PHE A 13 29.81 29.28 28.85
N ASP A 14 29.64 30.41 29.54
CA ASP A 14 29.75 30.47 31.00
C ASP A 14 28.45 30.12 31.72
N GLU A 15 27.30 30.16 31.03
CA GLU A 15 25.99 29.87 31.61
C GLU A 15 25.74 28.36 31.82
N ALA A 16 26.48 27.50 31.11
CA ALA A 16 26.35 26.03 31.23
C ALA A 16 27.12 25.45 32.43
N GLY A 17 28.17 26.14 32.90
CA GLY A 17 28.89 25.76 34.13
C GLY A 17 28.08 26.07 35.38
N ASP A 18 27.42 27.23 35.40
CA ASP A 18 26.67 27.72 36.55
C ASP A 18 25.38 26.92 36.82
N LEU A 19 24.75 26.37 35.77
CA LEU A 19 23.56 25.51 35.90
C LEU A 19 23.87 24.08 36.40
N LEU A 20 25.13 23.63 36.30
CA LEU A 20 25.57 22.34 36.84
C LEU A 20 26.07 22.47 38.30
N GLU A 21 26.47 23.66 38.75
CA GLU A 21 26.78 23.91 40.16
C GLU A 21 25.53 24.05 41.04
N ALA A 22 24.39 24.45 40.46
CA ALA A 22 23.14 24.71 41.20
C ALA A 22 22.39 23.45 41.67
N ASN A 23 22.81 22.23 41.29
CA ASN A 23 22.13 20.98 41.68
C ASN A 23 23.10 19.91 42.19
N ARG A 24 23.87 20.28 43.22
CA ARG A 24 24.84 19.42 43.90
C ARG A 24 24.22 18.31 44.76
N ASP A 25 22.89 18.26 44.86
CA ASP A 25 22.13 17.32 45.71
C ASP A 25 21.17 16.40 44.93
N ALA A 26 21.29 16.31 43.60
CA ALA A 26 20.56 15.31 42.84
C ALA A 26 21.13 13.90 43.12
N THR A 27 20.29 13.03 43.67
CA THR A 27 20.61 11.65 44.06
C THR A 27 21.14 10.83 42.89
N THR A 28 22.46 10.62 42.85
CA THR A 28 23.11 9.61 42.01
C THR A 28 22.76 8.24 42.57
N ILE A 29 22.10 7.39 41.79
CA ILE A 29 21.88 5.97 42.14
C ILE A 29 23.23 5.26 42.00
N SER A 30 23.90 5.02 43.12
CA SER A 30 25.00 4.06 43.23
C SER A 30 24.40 2.66 43.24
N ILE A 31 24.80 1.81 42.29
CA ILE A 31 24.51 0.37 42.32
C ILE A 31 25.68 -0.25 43.10
N ASP A 32 25.45 -0.52 44.37
CA ASP A 32 26.31 -1.38 45.19
C ASP A 32 25.89 -2.84 44.96
N ASP A 33 26.84 -3.68 44.54
CA ASP A 33 26.68 -5.13 44.44
C ASP A 33 26.69 -5.75 45.84
N GLU A 34 25.53 -6.24 46.30
CA GLU A 34 25.44 -7.11 47.48
C GLU A 34 25.13 -8.57 47.09
N ASP A 35 26.04 -9.43 47.54
CA ASP A 35 26.00 -10.88 47.61
C ASP A 35 24.71 -11.46 48.21
N VAL A 36 23.98 -12.30 47.47
CA VAL A 36 23.11 -13.32 48.05
C VAL A 36 23.10 -14.62 47.21
N LYS A 37 23.64 -15.69 47.79
CA LYS A 37 23.25 -17.11 47.59
C LYS A 37 22.96 -17.69 48.99
N PRO A 38 22.20 -18.82 49.20
CA PRO A 38 22.03 -19.96 48.28
C PRO A 38 20.64 -20.69 48.30
N LYS A 39 20.32 -21.48 47.23
CA LYS A 39 19.86 -22.89 47.34
C LYS A 39 19.67 -23.62 46.00
N GLN A 40 20.66 -24.47 45.69
CA GLN A 40 20.60 -25.90 45.33
C GLN A 40 19.35 -26.51 44.63
N SER A 41 19.54 -26.95 43.39
CA SER A 41 19.04 -28.24 42.87
C SER A 41 19.98 -28.76 41.77
N THR A 42 20.45 -29.99 41.94
CA THR A 42 21.51 -30.67 41.20
C THR A 42 20.93 -31.54 40.07
N ALA A 43 21.61 -31.62 38.91
CA ALA A 43 22.00 -32.88 38.25
C ALA A 43 22.71 -32.65 36.89
N THR A 44 24.03 -32.98 36.87
CA THR A 44 24.81 -33.70 35.82
C THR A 44 24.70 -33.25 34.35
N GLY A 45 25.76 -32.93 33.59
CA GLY A 45 27.21 -33.03 33.77
C GLY A 45 27.87 -33.20 32.39
N PHE A 46 28.95 -32.47 32.08
CA PHE A 46 30.10 -32.91 31.28
C PHE A 46 31.15 -31.79 31.26
N SER A 47 32.37 -32.12 31.66
CA SER A 47 33.53 -31.24 31.78
C SER A 47 34.42 -31.30 30.54
N THR A 48 34.90 -30.14 30.07
CA THR A 48 36.17 -30.03 29.33
C THR A 48 36.78 -28.67 29.67
N GLU A 49 37.82 -28.69 30.50
CA GLU A 49 38.82 -27.63 30.70
C GLU A 49 39.88 -27.77 29.57
N ALA A 50 40.68 -26.80 29.11
CA ALA A 50 41.08 -25.49 29.63
C ALA A 50 41.68 -24.62 28.50
N ASP A 51 41.57 -23.29 28.69
CA ASP A 51 42.49 -22.18 28.37
C ASP A 51 42.77 -21.82 26.90
N THR A 52 42.50 -20.60 26.41
CA THR A 52 42.83 -19.27 26.98
C THR A 52 41.93 -18.22 26.32
N GLU A 53 41.10 -17.49 27.07
CA GLU A 53 40.35 -16.34 26.53
C GLU A 53 40.84 -15.03 27.16
N ASP A 54 41.26 -14.12 26.28
CA ASP A 54 41.59 -12.73 26.53
C ASP A 54 40.31 -11.97 26.99
N PRO A 55 40.26 -11.31 28.16
CA PRO A 55 39.02 -10.74 28.69
C PRO A 55 38.52 -9.48 27.97
N LEU A 56 39.23 -8.99 26.94
CA LEU A 56 38.96 -7.69 26.31
C LEU A 56 38.17 -7.76 24.99
N ALA A 57 37.73 -8.94 24.55
CA ALA A 57 37.11 -9.09 23.22
C ALA A 57 35.56 -9.10 23.18
N ASN A 58 34.88 -9.02 24.33
CA ASN A 58 33.42 -9.22 24.39
C ASN A 58 32.56 -7.94 24.48
N ASP A 59 33.17 -6.76 24.69
CA ASP A 59 32.40 -5.50 24.78
C ASP A 59 32.10 -4.92 23.38
N ASP A 60 33.03 -5.06 22.45
CA ASP A 60 32.89 -4.54 21.08
C ASP A 60 31.84 -5.30 20.24
N GLN A 61 31.57 -6.57 20.58
CA GLN A 61 30.58 -7.38 19.87
C GLN A 61 29.14 -7.10 20.34
N ALA A 62 28.97 -6.60 21.57
CA ALA A 62 27.67 -6.18 22.09
C ALA A 62 27.22 -4.84 21.48
N GLU A 63 28.16 -3.92 21.20
CA GLU A 63 27.84 -2.63 20.59
C GLU A 63 27.49 -2.74 19.10
N LEU A 64 28.05 -3.71 18.36
CA LEU A 64 27.69 -3.99 16.96
C LEU A 64 26.32 -4.67 16.78
N LEU A 65 25.75 -5.24 17.84
CA LEU A 65 24.38 -5.78 17.86
C LEU A 65 23.34 -4.76 18.35
N SER A 66 23.77 -3.62 18.91
CA SER A 66 22.89 -2.49 19.28
C SER A 66 22.32 -1.74 18.05
N GLY A 67 22.89 -2.01 16.86
CA GLY A 67 22.38 -1.55 15.57
C GLY A 67 21.13 -2.27 15.07
N GLN A 68 20.58 -3.23 15.82
CA GLN A 68 19.27 -3.81 15.52
C GLN A 68 18.19 -2.79 15.91
N LYS A 69 18.02 -1.74 15.09
CA LYS A 69 16.93 -0.76 15.18
C LYS A 69 15.65 -1.51 15.55
N LYS A 70 15.18 -1.34 16.80
CA LYS A 70 13.88 -1.82 17.25
C LYS A 70 12.89 -1.47 16.16
N SER A 71 12.21 -2.47 15.60
CA SER A 71 11.19 -2.25 14.59
C SER A 71 10.22 -1.20 15.15
N PRO A 72 10.07 -0.04 14.49
CA PRO A 72 9.23 1.02 15.03
C PRO A 72 7.83 0.47 15.32
N SER A 73 7.24 0.89 16.42
CA SER A 73 5.87 0.52 16.77
C SER A 73 4.94 0.86 15.61
N PHE A 74 3.94 0.02 15.34
CA PHE A 74 3.07 0.18 14.17
C PHE A 74 2.30 1.52 14.13
N TRP A 75 2.16 2.18 15.28
CA TRP A 75 1.54 3.51 15.41
C TRP A 75 2.49 4.67 15.14
N SER A 76 3.80 4.43 14.99
CA SER A 76 4.75 5.52 14.79
C SER A 76 4.78 5.96 13.33
N PHE A 77 5.05 7.25 13.11
CA PHE A 77 5.24 7.78 11.77
C PHE A 77 6.41 7.09 11.04
N GLU A 78 7.50 6.78 11.76
CA GLU A 78 8.68 6.10 11.21
C GLU A 78 8.34 4.72 10.63
N TYR A 79 7.34 4.03 11.20
CA TYR A 79 6.83 2.78 10.66
C TYR A 79 6.25 2.97 9.25
N TYR A 80 5.41 3.99 9.06
CA TYR A 80 4.76 4.25 7.77
C TYR A 80 5.69 4.89 6.74
N GLN A 81 6.65 5.70 7.17
CA GLN A 81 7.62 6.37 6.28
C GLN A 81 8.34 5.37 5.37
N ARG A 82 8.65 4.17 5.87
CA ARG A 82 9.32 3.10 5.10
C ARG A 82 8.53 2.63 3.87
N PHE A 83 7.20 2.77 3.85
CA PHE A 83 6.37 2.39 2.70
C PHE A 83 6.27 3.50 1.63
N PHE A 84 6.79 4.69 1.92
CA PHE A 84 6.82 5.84 1.02
C PHE A 84 8.25 6.18 0.56
N ASP A 85 9.27 5.69 1.26
CA ASP A 85 10.69 5.92 0.95
C ASP A 85 11.19 4.97 -0.16
N ILE A 86 10.83 5.27 -1.40
CA ILE A 86 11.05 4.37 -2.54
C ILE A 86 11.54 5.12 -3.76
N GLU A 87 12.46 4.49 -4.45
CA GLU A 87 12.96 4.97 -5.72
C GLU A 87 11.98 4.73 -6.87
N THR A 88 11.87 5.72 -7.76
CA THR A 88 10.98 5.74 -8.93
C THR A 88 11.10 4.48 -9.81
N HIS A 89 12.29 3.88 -9.89
CA HIS A 89 12.53 2.69 -10.71
C HIS A 89 11.71 1.47 -10.23
N HIS A 90 11.57 1.29 -8.92
CA HIS A 90 10.77 0.20 -8.34
C HIS A 90 9.28 0.34 -8.69
N VAL A 91 8.73 1.55 -8.65
CA VAL A 91 7.33 1.81 -9.01
C VAL A 91 7.09 1.49 -10.48
N LYS A 92 8.01 1.88 -11.36
CA LYS A 92 7.92 1.59 -12.81
C LYS A 92 7.93 0.09 -13.08
N GLU A 93 8.85 -0.64 -12.47
CA GLU A 93 8.93 -2.10 -12.63
C GLU A 93 7.66 -2.81 -12.14
N ARG A 94 7.10 -2.35 -11.01
CA ARG A 94 5.84 -2.86 -10.46
C ARG A 94 4.65 -2.58 -11.38
N ILE A 95 4.58 -1.37 -11.96
CA ILE A 95 3.55 -1.02 -12.96
C ILE A 95 3.69 -1.93 -14.19
N ILE A 96 4.89 -2.03 -14.78
CA ILE A 96 5.11 -2.86 -15.97
C ILE A 96 4.80 -4.33 -15.67
N GLY A 97 5.24 -4.84 -14.51
CA GLY A 97 4.96 -6.20 -14.06
C GLY A 97 3.48 -6.46 -13.79
N SER A 98 2.72 -5.45 -13.36
CA SER A 98 1.26 -5.56 -13.21
C SER A 98 0.54 -5.51 -14.56
N MET A 99 1.04 -4.75 -15.53
CA MET A 99 0.45 -4.67 -16.86
C MET A 99 0.67 -5.93 -17.70
N MET A 100 1.73 -6.69 -17.42
CA MET A 100 2.06 -7.93 -18.12
C MET A 100 2.14 -9.10 -17.13
N PRO A 101 1.04 -9.86 -16.92
CA PRO A 101 1.05 -11.01 -16.01
C PRO A 101 1.88 -12.15 -16.59
N TRP A 102 3.06 -12.42 -16.02
CA TRP A 102 3.90 -13.54 -16.41
C TRP A 102 3.57 -14.77 -15.55
N PRO A 103 3.03 -15.87 -16.13
CA PRO A 103 2.49 -17.00 -15.36
C PRO A 103 3.53 -17.79 -14.54
N ARG A 104 4.83 -17.57 -14.77
CA ARG A 104 5.93 -18.24 -14.04
C ARG A 104 6.47 -17.45 -12.84
N LYS A 105 5.97 -16.24 -12.58
CA LYS A 105 6.52 -15.32 -11.56
C LYS A 105 5.38 -14.77 -10.69
N ASN A 106 5.31 -15.20 -9.43
CA ASN A 106 4.33 -14.67 -8.46
C ASN A 106 4.67 -13.21 -8.13
N PHE A 107 3.73 -12.28 -8.36
CA PHE A 107 3.96 -10.83 -8.21
C PHE A 107 4.45 -10.46 -6.79
N ILE A 108 3.86 -11.07 -5.76
CA ILE A 108 4.32 -10.88 -4.36
C ILE A 108 5.78 -11.32 -4.18
N ASN A 109 6.12 -12.54 -4.61
CA ASN A 109 7.46 -13.08 -4.38
C ASN A 109 8.55 -12.39 -5.21
N VAL A 110 8.21 -11.87 -6.39
CA VAL A 110 9.20 -11.26 -7.30
C VAL A 110 9.36 -9.77 -7.05
N TYR A 111 8.29 -9.05 -6.72
CA TYR A 111 8.33 -7.59 -6.69
C TYR A 111 8.08 -6.98 -5.31
N LEU A 112 7.39 -7.65 -4.38
CA LEU A 112 6.97 -7.06 -3.11
C LEU A 112 7.72 -7.59 -1.88
N ARG A 113 8.14 -8.86 -1.89
CA ARG A 113 8.64 -9.58 -0.70
C ARG A 113 9.84 -8.95 0.02
N ARG A 114 10.51 -7.98 -0.60
CA ARG A 114 11.66 -7.29 -0.03
C ARG A 114 11.32 -5.90 0.52
N ASN A 115 10.31 -5.20 -0.01
CA ASN A 115 9.86 -3.85 0.39
C ASN A 115 8.47 -3.51 -0.19
N PRO A 116 7.33 -3.85 0.47
CA PRO A 116 6.01 -3.39 0.04
C PRO A 116 5.88 -1.86 0.12
N ASP A 117 5.00 -1.26 -0.70
CA ASP A 117 4.85 0.19 -0.79
C ASP A 117 3.43 0.73 -0.86
N LEU A 118 3.22 1.91 -0.28
CA LEU A 118 1.96 2.62 -0.40
C LEU A 118 2.01 3.79 -1.39
N TYR A 119 3.21 4.27 -1.75
CA TYR A 119 3.37 5.38 -2.69
C TYR A 119 2.74 5.06 -4.05
N GLY A 120 3.11 3.94 -4.68
CA GLY A 120 2.59 3.55 -5.99
C GLY A 120 1.06 3.37 -5.99
N PRO A 121 0.51 2.48 -5.15
CA PRO A 121 -0.94 2.28 -5.01
C PRO A 121 -1.73 3.57 -4.79
N PHE A 122 -1.26 4.45 -3.91
CA PHE A 122 -1.92 5.72 -3.62
C PHE A 122 -1.99 6.62 -4.85
N TRP A 123 -0.88 6.80 -5.57
CA TRP A 123 -0.83 7.64 -6.76
C TRP A 123 -1.56 7.01 -7.94
N ILE A 124 -1.53 5.69 -8.11
CA ILE A 124 -2.30 4.97 -9.11
C ILE A 124 -3.79 5.18 -8.89
N CYS A 125 -4.28 5.01 -7.66
CA CYS A 125 -5.69 5.25 -7.32
C CYS A 125 -6.08 6.71 -7.59
N THR A 126 -5.28 7.65 -7.11
CA THR A 126 -5.53 9.10 -7.31
C THR A 126 -5.59 9.45 -8.79
N THR A 127 -4.63 8.97 -9.59
CA THR A 127 -4.59 9.19 -11.04
C THR A 127 -5.81 8.58 -11.72
N LEU A 128 -6.19 7.36 -11.33
CA LEU A 128 -7.35 6.67 -11.89
C LEU A 128 -8.66 7.42 -11.57
N VAL A 129 -8.79 8.00 -10.38
CA VAL A 129 -9.96 8.82 -9.98
C VAL A 129 -10.12 10.01 -10.92
N PHE A 130 -9.06 10.81 -11.07
CA PHE A 130 -9.09 11.97 -11.95
C PHE A 130 -9.25 11.57 -13.41
N ALA A 131 -8.52 10.56 -13.88
CA ALA A 131 -8.63 10.06 -15.24
C ALA A 131 -10.05 9.58 -15.55
N THR A 132 -10.69 8.84 -14.65
CA THR A 132 -12.07 8.35 -14.82
C THR A 132 -13.07 9.52 -14.86
N ALA A 133 -12.98 10.45 -13.91
CA ALA A 133 -13.93 11.56 -13.83
C ALA A 133 -13.78 12.56 -14.99
N ILE A 134 -12.54 12.88 -15.38
CA ILE A 134 -12.26 13.78 -16.51
C ILE A 134 -12.66 13.09 -17.82
N SER A 135 -12.23 11.84 -18.04
CA SER A 135 -12.55 11.10 -19.27
C SER A 135 -14.05 10.88 -19.42
N GLY A 136 -14.78 10.59 -18.35
CA GLY A 136 -16.25 10.47 -18.38
C GLY A 136 -16.96 11.79 -18.69
N ASN A 137 -16.45 12.93 -18.20
CA ASN A 137 -17.00 14.24 -18.56
C ASN A 137 -16.71 14.60 -20.02
N ILE A 138 -15.49 14.35 -20.51
CA ILE A 138 -15.11 14.59 -21.91
C ILE A 138 -15.92 13.68 -22.84
N SER A 139 -16.05 12.39 -22.52
CA SER A 139 -16.87 11.44 -23.30
C SER A 139 -18.32 11.91 -23.42
N ASN A 140 -18.90 12.38 -22.30
CA ASN A 140 -20.25 12.94 -22.30
C ASN A 140 -20.36 14.23 -23.14
N PHE A 141 -19.35 15.10 -23.09
CA PHE A 141 -19.30 16.30 -23.91
C PHE A 141 -19.21 15.98 -25.41
N LEU A 142 -18.32 15.06 -25.79
CA LEU A 142 -18.14 14.60 -27.18
C LEU A 142 -19.42 13.94 -27.72
N ALA A 143 -20.13 13.19 -26.87
CA ALA A 143 -21.38 12.53 -27.24
C ALA A 143 -22.53 13.50 -27.57
N HIS A 144 -22.55 14.68 -26.95
CA HIS A 144 -23.56 15.73 -27.18
C HIS A 144 -23.05 16.85 -28.10
N GLN A 145 -21.87 16.69 -28.70
CA GLN A 145 -21.30 17.69 -29.59
C GLN A 145 -22.16 17.80 -30.86
N GLY A 146 -22.95 18.89 -30.95
CA GLY A 146 -23.87 19.15 -32.06
C GLY A 146 -25.34 19.33 -31.65
N ASP A 147 -25.69 19.08 -30.39
CA ASP A 147 -27.05 19.35 -29.88
C ASP A 147 -27.19 20.84 -29.52
N ARG A 148 -28.18 21.51 -30.12
CA ARG A 148 -28.40 22.96 -29.98
C ARG A 148 -29.01 23.36 -28.63
N ASP A 149 -29.58 22.39 -27.90
CA ASP A 149 -30.24 22.65 -26.61
C ASP A 149 -29.43 22.15 -25.39
N TYR A 150 -28.25 21.57 -25.62
CA TYR A 150 -27.43 21.00 -24.54
C TYR A 150 -26.58 22.08 -23.85
N LYS A 151 -26.99 22.47 -22.64
CA LYS A 151 -26.15 23.26 -21.73
C LYS A 151 -25.23 22.35 -20.93
N TYR A 152 -23.95 22.33 -21.30
CA TYR A 152 -22.92 21.61 -20.55
C TYR A 152 -22.82 22.14 -19.12
N THR A 153 -23.01 21.27 -18.13
CA THR A 153 -22.74 21.55 -16.72
C THR A 153 -21.71 20.54 -16.21
N PRO A 154 -20.53 20.98 -15.74
CA PRO A 154 -19.54 20.06 -15.19
C PRO A 154 -20.08 19.35 -13.95
N GLU A 155 -20.14 18.02 -13.99
CA GLU A 155 -20.57 17.23 -12.84
C GLU A 155 -19.38 16.92 -11.92
N PHE A 156 -19.03 17.87 -11.04
CA PHE A 156 -17.95 17.69 -10.05
C PHE A 156 -18.19 16.49 -9.13
N ARG A 157 -19.46 16.11 -8.89
CA ARG A 157 -19.85 14.93 -8.11
C ARG A 157 -19.24 13.63 -8.65
N LYS A 158 -18.94 13.54 -9.95
CA LYS A 158 -18.29 12.37 -10.55
C LYS A 158 -16.93 12.08 -9.92
N VAL A 159 -16.17 13.11 -9.53
CA VAL A 159 -14.86 12.93 -8.88
C VAL A 159 -15.03 12.24 -7.53
N THR A 160 -15.97 12.69 -6.69
CA THR A 160 -16.24 12.10 -5.37
C THR A 160 -16.73 10.66 -5.47
N ILE A 161 -17.59 10.36 -6.45
CA ILE A 161 -18.09 9.00 -6.66
C ILE A 161 -16.96 8.09 -7.17
N ALA A 162 -16.14 8.56 -8.11
CA ALA A 162 -14.98 7.82 -8.60
C ALA A 162 -14.00 7.54 -7.46
N ALA A 163 -13.69 8.54 -6.63
CA ALA A 163 -12.87 8.40 -5.44
C ALA A 163 -13.42 7.33 -4.50
N THR A 164 -14.72 7.41 -4.19
CA THR A 164 -15.38 6.44 -3.31
C THR A 164 -15.26 5.01 -3.86
N ILE A 165 -15.57 4.79 -5.14
CA ILE A 165 -15.53 3.46 -5.76
C ILE A 165 -14.09 2.92 -5.81
N ILE A 166 -13.13 3.71 -6.27
CA ILE A 166 -11.75 3.25 -6.49
C ILE A 166 -11.04 3.03 -5.16
N PHE A 167 -11.12 3.97 -4.21
CA PHE A 167 -10.47 3.80 -2.91
C PHE A 167 -11.17 2.73 -2.05
N SER A 168 -12.50 2.60 -2.11
CA SER A 168 -13.17 1.49 -1.41
C SER A 168 -12.72 0.14 -1.95
N TYR A 169 -12.58 -0.01 -3.27
CA TYR A 169 -12.01 -1.23 -3.86
C TYR A 169 -10.55 -1.45 -3.40
N ALA A 170 -9.71 -0.42 -3.48
CA ALA A 170 -8.28 -0.51 -3.16
C ALA A 170 -7.97 -0.75 -1.68
N TRP A 171 -8.89 -0.49 -0.76
CA TRP A 171 -8.68 -0.66 0.68
C TRP A 171 -9.56 -1.74 1.30
N LEU A 172 -10.88 -1.72 1.03
CA LEU A 172 -11.81 -2.66 1.67
C LEU A 172 -11.66 -4.08 1.13
N VAL A 173 -11.38 -4.26 -0.16
CA VAL A 173 -11.19 -5.60 -0.74
C VAL A 173 -9.91 -6.25 -0.20
N PRO A 174 -8.74 -5.58 -0.20
CA PRO A 174 -7.56 -6.08 0.50
C PRO A 174 -7.79 -6.40 1.97
N LEU A 175 -8.53 -5.56 2.69
CA LEU A 175 -8.86 -5.79 4.10
C LEU A 175 -9.70 -7.05 4.29
N ALA A 176 -10.72 -7.27 3.45
CA ALA A 176 -11.54 -8.47 3.48
C ALA A 176 -10.73 -9.72 3.13
N VAL A 177 -9.88 -9.65 2.10
CA VAL A 177 -8.97 -10.75 1.71
C VAL A 177 -8.00 -11.07 2.83
N TRP A 178 -7.37 -10.06 3.42
CA TRP A 178 -6.47 -10.21 4.55
C TRP A 178 -7.18 -10.83 5.76
N GLY A 179 -8.38 -10.33 6.11
CA GLY A 179 -9.18 -10.88 7.20
C GLY A 179 -9.57 -12.34 6.98
N PHE A 180 -9.93 -12.70 5.74
CA PHE A 180 -10.20 -14.09 5.35
C PHE A 180 -8.95 -14.98 5.48
N LEU A 181 -7.80 -14.49 5.00
CA LEU A 181 -6.53 -15.22 5.09
C LEU A 181 -6.06 -15.36 6.54
N LEU A 182 -6.25 -14.35 7.39
CA LEU A 182 -5.95 -14.42 8.82
C LEU A 182 -6.80 -15.46 9.53
N TRP A 183 -8.12 -15.43 9.31
CA TRP A 183 -9.04 -16.39 9.92
C TRP A 183 -8.68 -17.83 9.56
N ARG A 184 -8.15 -18.04 8.35
CA ARG A 184 -7.80 -19.37 7.84
C ARG A 184 -6.39 -19.82 8.23
N ASN A 185 -5.46 -18.89 8.43
CA ASN A 185 -4.04 -19.19 8.54
C ASN A 185 -3.46 -18.73 9.88
N ASN A 186 -3.74 -19.49 10.95
CA ASN A 186 -3.22 -19.27 12.31
C ASN A 186 -1.68 -19.27 12.43
N LYS A 187 -0.92 -19.56 11.37
CA LYS A 187 0.56 -19.57 11.36
C LYS A 187 1.18 -18.25 10.85
N MET A 188 0.41 -17.34 10.27
CA MET A 188 0.90 -16.06 9.68
C MET A 188 0.74 -14.85 10.64
N VAL A 189 0.68 -15.07 11.95
CA VAL A 189 0.30 -14.04 12.94
C VAL A 189 1.44 -13.09 13.30
N ASN A 190 2.70 -13.44 13.03
CA ASN A 190 3.86 -12.57 13.32
C ASN A 190 4.29 -11.66 12.13
N LEU A 191 3.63 -11.75 10.98
CA LEU A 191 3.92 -10.94 9.78
C LEU A 191 2.73 -10.07 9.34
N VAL A 192 1.81 -9.81 10.28
CA VAL A 192 0.47 -9.27 10.05
C VAL A 192 0.46 -7.99 9.21
N SER A 193 1.34 -7.04 9.52
CA SER A 193 1.35 -5.77 8.78
C SER A 193 2.01 -5.89 7.41
N TYR A 194 3.07 -6.70 7.27
CA TYR A 194 3.69 -6.94 5.96
C TYR A 194 2.72 -7.65 5.02
N ALA A 195 1.96 -8.63 5.52
CA ALA A 195 0.97 -9.33 4.73
C ALA A 195 -0.18 -8.42 4.26
N PHE A 196 -0.72 -7.55 5.12
CA PHE A 196 -1.78 -6.62 4.71
C PHE A 196 -1.28 -5.62 3.66
N MET A 197 -0.14 -4.97 3.93
CA MET A 197 0.42 -3.98 3.01
C MET A 197 0.75 -4.60 1.66
N GLU A 198 1.29 -5.82 1.62
CA GLU A 198 1.52 -6.55 0.37
C GLU A 198 0.24 -6.76 -0.44
N ILE A 199 -0.87 -7.10 0.21
CA ILE A 199 -2.17 -7.27 -0.45
C ILE A 199 -2.67 -5.93 -1.01
N VAL A 200 -2.60 -4.85 -0.22
CA VAL A 200 -2.96 -3.49 -0.68
C VAL A 200 -2.12 -3.06 -1.88
N CYS A 201 -0.81 -3.34 -1.85
CA CYS A 201 0.09 -3.09 -2.97
C CYS A 201 -0.38 -3.79 -4.23
N VAL A 202 -0.58 -5.11 -4.17
CA VAL A 202 -1.00 -5.92 -5.32
C VAL A 202 -2.28 -5.36 -5.94
N TYR A 203 -3.29 -5.08 -5.10
CA TYR A 203 -4.56 -4.52 -5.56
C TYR A 203 -4.37 -3.14 -6.19
N GLY A 204 -3.63 -2.24 -5.55
CA GLY A 204 -3.34 -0.91 -6.08
C GLY A 204 -2.59 -0.94 -7.42
N TYR A 205 -1.56 -1.79 -7.55
CA TYR A 205 -0.82 -1.93 -8.80
C TYR A 205 -1.67 -2.53 -9.92
N SER A 206 -2.54 -3.50 -9.60
CA SER A 206 -3.46 -4.07 -10.58
C SER A 206 -4.43 -3.04 -11.18
N LEU A 207 -4.66 -1.92 -10.49
CA LEU A 207 -5.50 -0.83 -10.98
C LEU A 207 -4.82 0.04 -12.05
N SER A 208 -3.49 -0.01 -12.16
CA SER A 208 -2.74 0.78 -13.16
C SER A 208 -3.18 0.49 -14.59
N ILE A 209 -3.60 -0.75 -14.87
CA ILE A 209 -4.12 -1.21 -16.17
C ILE A 209 -5.38 -0.42 -16.59
N TYR A 210 -6.19 0.02 -15.62
CA TYR A 210 -7.40 0.78 -15.92
C TYR A 210 -7.12 2.23 -16.30
N ILE A 211 -5.96 2.80 -15.95
CA ILE A 211 -5.60 4.19 -16.31
C ILE A 211 -5.60 4.40 -17.83
N PRO A 212 -4.83 3.63 -18.64
CA PRO A 212 -4.93 3.76 -20.08
C PRO A 212 -6.32 3.36 -20.60
N ALA A 213 -6.99 2.37 -19.99
CA ALA A 213 -8.31 1.94 -20.43
C ALA A 213 -9.37 3.06 -20.36
N VAL A 214 -9.43 3.81 -19.25
CA VAL A 214 -10.42 4.90 -19.10
C VAL A 214 -10.16 6.08 -20.04
N VAL A 215 -8.90 6.32 -20.41
CA VAL A 215 -8.53 7.32 -21.43
C VAL A 215 -8.99 6.86 -22.81
N LEU A 216 -8.85 5.56 -23.13
CA LEU A 216 -9.38 5.02 -24.39
C LEU A 216 -10.91 5.11 -24.47
N TRP A 217 -11.61 5.07 -23.33
CA TRP A 217 -13.09 5.20 -23.27
C TRP A 217 -13.60 6.62 -23.53
N ILE A 218 -12.71 7.62 -23.68
CA ILE A 218 -13.12 8.97 -24.10
C ILE A 218 -13.81 8.92 -25.48
N LEU A 219 -13.32 8.07 -26.39
CA LEU A 219 -13.87 7.93 -27.73
C LEU A 219 -15.25 7.26 -27.67
N PRO A 220 -16.28 7.79 -28.34
CA PRO A 220 -17.65 7.27 -28.31
C PRO A 220 -17.86 5.98 -29.14
N PHE A 221 -16.82 5.14 -29.27
CA PHE A 221 -16.90 3.87 -29.98
C PHE A 221 -17.23 2.72 -29.01
N ASN A 222 -18.49 2.28 -29.01
CA ASN A 222 -18.97 1.23 -28.10
C ASN A 222 -18.13 -0.06 -28.13
N TRP A 223 -17.73 -0.52 -29.32
CA TRP A 223 -16.94 -1.76 -29.47
C TRP A 223 -15.55 -1.62 -28.84
N LEU A 224 -14.90 -0.46 -28.98
CA LEU A 224 -13.57 -0.20 -28.44
C LEU A 224 -13.59 -0.25 -26.91
N SER A 225 -14.59 0.37 -26.28
CA SER A 225 -14.75 0.35 -24.82
C SER A 225 -14.95 -1.06 -24.29
N TRP A 226 -15.78 -1.89 -24.95
CA TRP A 226 -15.98 -3.28 -24.52
C TRP A 226 -14.74 -4.16 -24.73
N CYS A 227 -14.04 -4.02 -25.85
CA CYS A 227 -12.78 -4.75 -26.08
C CYS A 227 -11.73 -4.39 -25.02
N THR A 228 -11.57 -3.11 -24.72
CA THR A 228 -10.62 -2.64 -23.71
C THR A 228 -11.02 -3.06 -22.29
N ILE A 229 -12.32 -3.12 -21.95
CA ILE A 229 -12.80 -3.71 -20.69
C ILE A 229 -12.35 -5.16 -20.55
N VAL A 230 -12.56 -5.98 -21.58
CA VAL A 230 -12.20 -7.41 -21.56
C VAL A 230 -10.68 -7.56 -21.35
N VAL A 231 -9.88 -6.81 -22.10
CA VAL A 231 -8.41 -6.83 -21.97
C VAL A 231 -7.99 -6.40 -20.56
N ALA A 232 -8.53 -5.29 -20.05
CA ALA A 232 -8.19 -4.79 -18.71
C ALA A 232 -8.57 -5.79 -17.61
N LEU A 233 -9.75 -6.41 -17.71
CA LEU A 233 -10.21 -7.44 -16.78
C LEU A 233 -9.33 -8.68 -16.80
N CYS A 234 -8.93 -9.14 -18.00
CA CYS A 234 -8.04 -10.29 -18.13
C CYS A 234 -6.67 -10.00 -17.52
N LEU A 235 -6.07 -8.85 -17.80
CA LEU A 235 -4.75 -8.49 -17.27
C LEU A 235 -4.79 -8.31 -15.75
N SER A 236 -5.72 -7.50 -15.25
CA SER A 236 -5.85 -7.19 -13.82
C SER A 236 -6.27 -8.44 -13.02
N GLY A 237 -7.26 -9.19 -13.54
CA GLY A 237 -7.71 -10.43 -12.94
C GLY A 237 -6.62 -11.50 -12.90
N SER A 238 -5.79 -11.61 -13.95
CA SER A 238 -4.67 -12.54 -13.97
C SER A 238 -3.63 -12.20 -12.89
N VAL A 239 -3.28 -10.91 -12.71
CA VAL A 239 -2.35 -10.50 -11.64
C VAL A 239 -2.89 -10.91 -10.26
N LEU A 240 -4.17 -10.64 -9.99
CA LEU A 240 -4.79 -10.97 -8.72
C LEU A 240 -4.86 -12.49 -8.51
N VAL A 241 -5.37 -13.24 -9.50
CA VAL A 241 -5.50 -14.70 -9.42
C VAL A 241 -4.14 -15.36 -9.24
N LEU A 242 -3.14 -15.03 -10.06
CA LEU A 242 -1.79 -15.60 -9.94
C LEU A 242 -1.14 -15.28 -8.59
N THR A 243 -1.46 -14.11 -8.03
CA THR A 243 -0.92 -13.69 -6.73
C THR A 243 -1.51 -14.50 -5.58
N PHE A 244 -2.83 -14.68 -5.57
CA PHE A 244 -3.50 -15.37 -4.47
C PHE A 244 -3.63 -16.88 -4.65
N TRP A 245 -3.50 -17.39 -5.87
CA TRP A 245 -3.49 -18.82 -6.17
C TRP A 245 -2.62 -19.64 -5.22
N PRO A 246 -1.32 -19.33 -5.01
CA PRO A 246 -0.47 -20.11 -4.11
C PRO A 246 -0.93 -20.06 -2.64
N ALA A 247 -1.66 -19.01 -2.22
CA ALA A 247 -2.13 -18.89 -0.84
C ALA A 247 -3.36 -19.78 -0.54
N VAL A 248 -4.12 -20.17 -1.57
CA VAL A 248 -5.35 -20.97 -1.44
C VAL A 248 -5.29 -22.32 -2.16
N ARG A 249 -4.16 -22.67 -2.81
CA ARG A 249 -4.05 -23.90 -3.61
C ARG A 249 -4.16 -25.19 -2.79
N ASP A 250 -3.75 -25.13 -1.52
CA ASP A 250 -3.74 -26.28 -0.62
C ASP A 250 -5.09 -26.46 0.09
N ASP A 251 -6.04 -25.54 -0.14
CA ASP A 251 -7.38 -25.61 0.41
C ASP A 251 -8.32 -26.54 -0.35
N HIS A 252 -9.44 -26.88 0.28
CA HIS A 252 -10.51 -27.62 -0.39
C HIS A 252 -10.95 -26.90 -1.68
N PRO A 253 -11.10 -27.61 -2.83
CA PRO A 253 -11.30 -27.00 -4.14
C PRO A 253 -12.51 -26.05 -4.20
N ARG A 254 -13.57 -26.37 -3.45
CA ARG A 254 -14.76 -25.48 -3.34
C ARG A 254 -14.43 -24.10 -2.76
N VAL A 255 -13.57 -24.02 -1.75
CA VAL A 255 -13.19 -22.75 -1.12
C VAL A 255 -12.27 -21.97 -2.04
N MET A 256 -11.27 -22.64 -2.63
CA MET A 256 -10.38 -22.03 -3.61
C MET A 256 -11.17 -21.40 -4.77
N ILE A 257 -12.09 -22.16 -5.37
CA ILE A 257 -12.93 -21.68 -6.48
C ILE A 257 -13.82 -20.52 -6.02
N ALA A 258 -14.48 -20.64 -4.86
CA ALA A 258 -15.33 -19.57 -4.33
C ALA A 258 -14.52 -18.28 -4.10
N PHE A 259 -13.37 -18.36 -3.45
CA PHE A 259 -12.52 -17.20 -3.17
C PHE A 259 -12.02 -16.53 -4.45
N LEU A 260 -11.47 -17.30 -5.40
CA LEU A 260 -11.01 -16.74 -6.69
C LEU A 260 -12.18 -16.17 -7.51
N SER A 261 -13.36 -16.79 -7.46
CA SER A 261 -14.55 -16.28 -8.15
C SER A 261 -15.00 -14.93 -7.59
N VAL A 262 -14.91 -14.72 -6.27
CA VAL A 262 -15.24 -13.44 -5.63
C VAL A 262 -14.27 -12.35 -6.07
N ILE A 263 -12.96 -12.64 -6.13
CA ILE A 263 -11.96 -11.69 -6.62
C ILE A 263 -12.25 -11.27 -8.06
N VAL A 264 -12.49 -12.24 -8.94
CA VAL A 264 -12.81 -11.97 -10.34
C VAL A 264 -14.12 -11.18 -10.46
N LEU A 265 -15.14 -11.54 -9.69
CA LEU A 265 -16.42 -10.83 -9.67
C LEU A 265 -16.28 -9.38 -9.25
N LEU A 266 -15.53 -9.10 -8.17
CA LEU A 266 -15.29 -7.74 -7.70
C LEU A 266 -14.53 -6.91 -8.75
N ASN A 267 -13.57 -7.52 -9.45
CA ASN A 267 -12.85 -6.84 -10.53
C ASN A 267 -13.76 -6.52 -11.73
N ILE A 268 -14.66 -7.46 -12.09
CA ILE A 268 -15.70 -7.23 -13.10
C ILE A 268 -16.63 -6.10 -12.68
N LEU A 269 -17.10 -6.11 -11.43
CA LEU A 269 -17.98 -5.08 -10.89
C LEU A 269 -17.33 -3.70 -10.94
N LEU A 270 -16.04 -3.60 -10.61
CA LEU A 270 -15.30 -2.34 -10.72
C LEU A 270 -15.26 -1.85 -12.18
N ALA A 271 -14.83 -2.70 -13.12
CA ALA A 271 -14.67 -2.29 -14.52
C ALA A 271 -16.00 -1.93 -15.19
N VAL A 272 -17.01 -2.79 -15.04
CA VAL A 272 -18.34 -2.61 -15.62
C VAL A 272 -19.06 -1.47 -14.92
N GLY A 273 -18.95 -1.35 -13.59
CA GLY A 273 -19.51 -0.24 -12.81
C GLY A 273 -18.94 1.11 -13.25
N CYS A 274 -17.63 1.22 -13.40
CA CYS A 274 -16.99 2.44 -13.90
C CYS A 274 -17.46 2.79 -15.32
N LYS A 275 -17.45 1.83 -16.25
CA LYS A 275 -17.91 2.09 -17.62
C LYS A 275 -19.38 2.50 -17.68
N THR A 276 -20.25 1.80 -16.94
CA THR A 276 -21.69 2.06 -16.98
C THR A 276 -22.03 3.40 -16.33
N TYR A 277 -21.42 3.75 -15.20
CA TYR A 277 -21.72 5.00 -14.49
C TYR A 277 -21.10 6.24 -15.16
N PHE A 278 -19.83 6.19 -15.56
CA PHE A 278 -19.10 7.38 -16.03
C PHE A 278 -19.19 7.61 -17.54
N PHE A 279 -19.39 6.55 -18.33
CA PHE A 279 -19.28 6.58 -19.80
C PHE A 279 -20.56 6.18 -20.53
N THR A 280 -21.68 5.95 -19.82
CA THR A 280 -22.97 5.73 -20.46
C THR A 280 -23.76 7.03 -20.53
N ILE A 281 -24.18 7.39 -21.74
CA ILE A 281 -24.96 8.60 -22.01
C ILE A 281 -26.41 8.38 -21.54
N PRO A 282 -26.98 9.24 -20.69
CA PRO A 282 -28.35 9.10 -20.18
C PRO A 282 -29.48 9.16 -21.23
N GLY A 283 -29.18 9.41 -22.51
CA GLY A 283 -30.17 9.60 -23.58
C GLY A 283 -30.77 8.34 -24.19
N ASN A 284 -30.27 7.13 -23.87
CA ASN A 284 -30.79 5.89 -24.47
C ASN A 284 -31.93 5.24 -23.64
N LYS A 285 -32.57 6.00 -22.74
CA LYS A 285 -33.89 5.63 -22.23
C LYS A 285 -34.87 5.83 -23.37
N THR A 286 -35.04 4.79 -24.17
CA THR A 286 -36.10 4.62 -25.14
C THR A 286 -37.40 5.20 -24.57
N VAL A 287 -37.80 6.35 -25.12
CA VAL A 287 -39.15 6.88 -24.92
C VAL A 287 -40.07 5.78 -25.44
N LYS A 288 -40.71 5.05 -24.51
CA LYS A 288 -41.82 4.17 -24.85
C LYS A 288 -42.82 5.05 -25.60
N PRO A 289 -43.26 4.67 -26.82
CA PRO A 289 -44.31 5.43 -27.49
C PRO A 289 -45.54 5.37 -26.59
N THR A 290 -45.91 6.53 -26.04
CA THR A 290 -47.21 6.72 -25.39
C THR A 290 -48.24 6.56 -26.50
N ASN A 291 -48.90 5.39 -26.54
CA ASN A 291 -50.07 5.19 -27.37
C ASN A 291 -51.17 6.12 -26.85
N SER A 292 -51.26 7.33 -27.41
CA SER A 292 -52.46 8.16 -27.31
C SER A 292 -53.54 7.48 -28.14
N THR A 293 -54.42 6.76 -27.46
CA THR A 293 -55.66 6.27 -28.06
C THR A 293 -56.72 7.32 -27.78
N THR A 294 -57.24 7.87 -28.86
CA THR A 294 -58.38 8.77 -28.99
C THR A 294 -59.65 8.20 -28.38
#